data_AF-A0A914NSQ5-F1
#
_entry.id   AF-A0A914NSQ5-F1
#
_cell.length_a   1.000
_cell.length_b   1.000
_cell.length_c   1.000
_cell.angle_alpha   90.00
_cell.angle_beta   90.00
_cell.angle_gamma   90.00
#
_symmetry.space_group_name_H-M   'P 1'
#
loop_
_entity.id
_entity.type
_entity.pdbx_description
1 polymer ?
#
loop_
_entity_poly.entity_id
_entity_poly.type
_entity_poly.pdbx_seq_one_letter_code
_entity_poly.pdbx_strand_id
1 'polypeptide(L)'
;MEIENIVANTARTGGQRKGKSKKWRHYLQFPHYSQCLPIKNDIDLSYPFIVEKQPIGRLLFKRFCEQQKQEDLAICWRFLERVEEYETSGKERENFI
;
A
#
# COMPACT_ATOMS: atom_id res chain seq x y z
N MET A 1 -29.99 -1.16 -23.30
CA MET A 1 -29.18 0.08 -23.31
C MET A 1 -29.35 0.94 -22.06
N GLU A 2 -30.56 1.29 -21.60
CA GLU A 2 -30.72 2.15 -20.40
C GLU A 2 -30.52 1.39 -19.08
N ILE A 3 -31.06 0.17 -18.97
CA ILE A 3 -30.90 -0.72 -17.79
C ILE A 3 -29.44 -1.15 -17.60
N GLU A 4 -28.72 -1.44 -18.69
CA GLU A 4 -27.31 -1.85 -18.63
C GLU A 4 -26.42 -0.73 -18.09
N ASN A 5 -26.70 0.53 -18.45
CA ASN A 5 -26.00 1.70 -17.91
C ASN A 5 -26.33 1.95 -16.44
N ILE A 6 -27.58 1.74 -16.01
CA ILE A 6 -27.98 1.85 -14.60
C ILE A 6 -27.31 0.75 -13.75
N VAL A 7 -27.27 -0.49 -14.25
CA VAL A 7 -26.58 -1.62 -13.60
C VAL A 7 -25.07 -1.38 -13.54
N ALA A 8 -24.45 -0.91 -14.62
CA ALA A 8 -23.03 -0.57 -14.66
C ALA A 8 -22.68 0.57 -13.68
N ASN A 9 -23.52 1.61 -13.59
CA ASN A 9 -23.34 2.71 -12.64
C ASN A 9 -23.51 2.26 -11.19
N THR A 10 -24.41 1.31 -10.92
CA THR A 10 -24.59 0.71 -9.58
C THR A 10 -23.38 -0.13 -9.16
N ALA A 11 -22.75 -0.83 -10.11
CA ALA A 11 -21.50 -1.55 -9.86
C ALA A 11 -20.34 -0.59 -9.55
N ARG A 12 -20.29 0.58 -10.21
CA ARG A 12 -19.28 1.63 -9.98
C ARG A 12 -19.43 2.34 -8.65
N THR A 13 -20.65 2.59 -8.19
CA THR A 13 -20.91 3.25 -6.88
C THR A 13 -20.68 2.33 -5.69
N GLY A 14 -20.55 1.02 -5.94
CA GLY A 14 -20.01 0.04 -5.00
C GLY A 14 -20.80 -0.04 -3.69
N GLY A 15 -21.81 -0.91 -3.64
CA GLY A 15 -22.52 -1.25 -2.40
C GLY A 15 -21.56 -1.73 -1.29
N GLN A 16 -22.04 -1.98 -0.06
CA GLN A 16 -21.24 -2.17 1.17
C GLN A 16 -19.97 -3.07 1.08
N ARG A 17 -19.90 -4.00 0.12
CA ARG A 17 -18.74 -4.89 -0.10
C ARG A 17 -17.76 -4.38 -1.17
N LYS A 18 -17.99 -3.22 -1.79
CA LYS A 18 -17.23 -2.64 -2.91
C LYS A 18 -16.92 -3.70 -3.98
N GLY A 19 -17.92 -4.49 -4.38
CA GLY A 19 -17.78 -5.58 -5.36
C GLY A 19 -17.10 -6.87 -4.90
N LYS A 20 -16.66 -6.99 -3.63
CA LYS A 20 -15.96 -8.19 -3.13
C LYS A 20 -16.90 -9.39 -2.94
N SER A 21 -16.45 -10.55 -3.41
CA SER A 21 -17.13 -11.85 -3.18
C SER A 21 -17.37 -12.14 -1.70
N LYS A 22 -18.43 -12.89 -1.36
CA LYS A 22 -18.68 -13.29 0.04
C LYS A 22 -17.53 -14.08 0.66
N LYS A 23 -16.78 -14.83 -0.17
CA LYS A 23 -15.66 -15.69 0.23
C LYS A 23 -14.28 -15.04 0.06
N TRP A 24 -14.19 -13.72 -0.18
CA TRP A 24 -12.92 -13.06 -0.50
C TRP A 24 -11.79 -13.32 0.50
N ARG A 25 -12.11 -13.45 1.80
CA ARG A 25 -11.13 -13.77 2.85
C ARG A 25 -10.52 -15.17 2.69
N HIS A 26 -11.31 -16.13 2.23
CA HIS A 26 -10.84 -17.49 1.98
C HIS A 26 -9.92 -17.53 0.74
N TYR A 27 -10.26 -16.79 -0.32
CA TYR A 27 -9.43 -16.71 -1.53
C TYR A 27 -8.11 -15.96 -1.31
N LEU A 28 -8.08 -15.00 -0.36
CA LEU A 28 -6.89 -14.23 -0.01
C LEU A 28 -6.25 -14.71 1.31
N GLN A 29 -6.49 -15.97 1.69
CA GLN A 29 -5.84 -16.53 2.87
C GLN A 29 -4.35 -16.71 2.61
N PHE A 30 -3.51 -16.29 3.57
CA PHE A 30 -2.07 -16.45 3.44
C PHE A 30 -1.66 -17.94 3.49
N PRO A 31 -0.66 -18.33 2.68
CA PRO A 31 -0.05 -19.64 2.78
C PRO A 31 0.76 -19.78 4.08
N HIS A 32 1.08 -21.01 4.47
CA HIS A 32 2.04 -21.27 5.55
C HIS A 32 3.45 -20.83 5.14
N TYR A 33 4.26 -20.30 6.06
CA TYR A 33 5.57 -19.71 5.73
C TYR A 33 6.51 -20.66 4.98
N SER A 34 6.41 -21.98 5.22
CA SER A 34 7.21 -22.99 4.52
C SER A 34 6.97 -23.00 3.01
N GLN A 35 5.76 -22.65 2.56
CA GLN A 35 5.42 -22.57 1.13
C GLN A 35 6.05 -21.33 0.47
N CYS A 36 6.48 -20.34 1.26
CA CYS A 36 7.15 -19.14 0.77
C CYS A 36 8.67 -19.31 0.65
N LEU A 37 9.27 -20.39 1.18
CA LEU A 37 10.72 -20.59 1.17
C LEU A 37 11.33 -20.59 -0.24
N PRO A 38 10.74 -21.25 -1.26
CA PRO A 38 11.29 -21.21 -2.62
C PRO A 38 11.26 -19.80 -3.22
N ILE A 39 10.17 -19.05 -2.95
CA ILE A 39 9.96 -17.69 -3.47
C ILE A 39 11.08 -16.74 -3.05
N LYS A 40 11.67 -16.96 -1.87
CA LYS A 40 12.79 -16.15 -1.37
C LYS A 40 13.98 -16.12 -2.35
N ASN A 41 14.20 -17.20 -3.10
CA ASN A 41 15.32 -17.29 -4.05
C ASN A 41 14.99 -16.67 -5.41
N ASP A 42 13.71 -16.47 -5.72
CA ASP A 42 13.23 -15.96 -7.01
C ASP A 42 12.97 -14.45 -7.01
N ILE A 43 13.02 -13.81 -5.84
CA ILE A 43 12.76 -12.38 -5.67
C ILE A 43 14.05 -11.61 -5.37
N ASP A 44 14.16 -10.39 -5.90
CA ASP A 44 15.19 -9.45 -5.47
C ASP A 44 14.88 -8.97 -4.05
N LEU A 45 15.85 -9.11 -3.13
CA LEU A 45 15.72 -8.70 -1.73
C LEU A 45 16.35 -7.34 -1.45
N SER A 46 16.76 -6.61 -2.49
CA SER A 46 17.33 -5.27 -2.37
C SER A 46 16.33 -4.26 -1.80
N TYR A 47 16.82 -3.30 -1.01
CA TYR A 47 16.00 -2.21 -0.47
C TYR A 47 15.24 -1.43 -1.55
N PRO A 48 15.86 -1.01 -2.68
CA PRO A 48 15.13 -0.31 -3.74
C PRO A 48 13.97 -1.12 -4.31
N PHE A 49 14.14 -2.44 -4.44
CA PHE A 49 13.08 -3.29 -4.97
C PHE A 49 11.95 -3.54 -3.97
N ILE A 50 12.26 -3.89 -2.72
CA ILE A 50 11.27 -4.24 -1.70
C ILE A 50 10.58 -3.02 -1.10
N VAL A 51 11.33 -1.95 -0.79
CA VAL A 51 10.82 -0.82 0.00
C VAL A 51 10.41 0.36 -0.87
N GLU A 52 11.16 0.67 -1.93
CA GLU A 52 10.86 1.84 -2.75
C GLU A 52 9.87 1.51 -3.89
N LYS A 53 10.11 0.43 -4.63
CA LYS A 53 9.27 0.06 -5.79
C LYS A 53 7.98 -0.65 -5.41
N GLN A 54 7.97 -1.43 -4.33
CA GLN A 54 6.81 -2.24 -3.94
C GLN A 54 5.99 -1.58 -2.82
N PRO A 55 4.72 -1.20 -3.07
CA PRO A 55 3.92 -0.48 -2.08
C PRO A 55 3.60 -1.31 -0.83
N ILE A 56 3.38 -2.62 -0.98
CA ILE A 56 3.14 -3.51 0.16
C ILE A 56 4.43 -3.67 0.98
N GLY A 57 5.58 -3.81 0.33
CA GLY A 57 6.87 -3.91 1.01
C GLY A 57 7.21 -2.62 1.77
N ARG A 58 6.99 -1.45 1.16
CA ARG A 58 7.08 -0.13 1.82
C ARG A 58 6.25 -0.08 3.11
N LEU A 59 4.98 -0.49 3.03
CA LEU A 59 4.07 -0.46 4.17
C LEU A 59 4.50 -1.41 5.30
N LEU A 60 4.98 -2.61 4.95
CA LEU A 60 5.49 -3.56 5.95
C LEU A 60 6.79 -3.05 6.58
N PHE A 61 7.67 -2.42 5.80
CA PHE A 61 8.90 -1.82 6.28
C PHE A 61 8.63 -0.63 7.22
N LYS A 62 7.67 0.23 6.89
CA LYS A 62 7.17 1.28 7.81
C LYS A 62 6.79 0.70 9.17
N ARG A 63 5.95 -0.35 9.17
CA ARG A 63 5.51 -1.01 10.42
C ARG A 63 6.67 -1.61 11.20
N PHE A 64 7.69 -2.11 10.50
CA PHE A 64 8.92 -2.59 11.12
C PHE A 64 9.67 -1.44 11.81
N CYS A 65 9.90 -0.32 11.11
CA CYS A 65 10.54 0.87 11.68
C CYS A 65 9.78 1.45 12.87
N GLU A 66 8.44 1.37 12.88
CA GLU A 66 7.59 1.83 13.97
C GLU A 66 7.56 0.89 15.19
N GLN A 67 8.21 -0.28 15.15
CA GLN A 67 8.26 -1.18 16.31
C GLN A 67 9.07 -0.57 17.45
N GLN A 68 8.62 -0.80 18.70
CA GLN A 68 9.16 -0.19 19.92
C GLN A 68 10.69 -0.36 20.13
N LYS A 69 11.32 -1.34 19.48
CA LYS A 69 12.77 -1.60 19.57
C LYS A 69 13.62 -0.76 18.59
N GLN A 70 12.99 0.09 17.78
CA GLN A 70 13.63 0.75 16.64
C GLN A 70 13.33 2.26 16.59
N GLU A 71 13.48 2.94 17.73
CA GLU A 71 13.12 4.37 17.84
C GLU A 71 13.86 5.26 16.83
N ASP A 72 15.16 5.03 16.61
CA ASP A 72 15.96 5.76 15.63
C ASP A 72 15.41 5.60 14.20
N LEU A 73 15.04 4.36 13.83
CA LEU A 73 14.46 4.09 12.50
C LEU A 73 13.07 4.71 12.36
N ALA A 74 12.27 4.72 13.43
CA ALA A 74 10.98 5.40 13.43
C ALA A 74 11.14 6.91 13.20
N ILE A 75 12.17 7.53 13.78
CA ILE A 75 12.48 8.95 13.57
C ILE A 75 12.88 9.19 12.12
N CYS A 76 13.82 8.41 11.56
CA CYS A 76 14.24 8.52 10.17
C CYS A 76 13.07 8.33 9.20
N TRP A 77 12.21 7.33 9.44
CA TRP A 77 11.05 7.07 8.59
C TRP A 77 10.08 8.26 8.59
N ARG A 78 9.73 8.79 9.77
CA ARG A 78 8.86 9.98 9.89
C ARG A 78 9.44 11.22 9.22
N PHE A 79 10.77 11.36 9.20
CA PHE A 79 11.43 12.43 8.48
C PHE A 79 11.26 12.25 6.97
N LEU A 80 11.51 11.05 6.43
CA LEU A 80 11.34 10.77 5.01
C LEU A 80 9.89 10.98 4.54
N GLU A 81 8.91 10.58 5.34
CA GLU A 81 7.49 10.84 5.03
C GLU A 81 7.19 12.34 4.97
N ARG A 82 7.73 13.14 5.89
CA ARG A 82 7.58 14.60 5.85
C ARG A 82 8.25 15.25 4.64
N VAL A 83 9.39 14.72 4.20
CA VAL A 83 10.06 15.21 2.99
C VAL A 83 9.21 14.90 1.76
N GLU A 84 8.70 13.68 1.65
CA GLU A 84 7.81 13.28 0.55
C GLU A 84 6.51 14.11 0.54
N GLU A 85 5.90 14.33 1.71
CA GLU A 85 4.76 15.24 1.87
C GLU A 85 5.10 16.67 1.44
N TYR A 86 6.27 17.19 1.81
CA TYR A 86 6.71 18.53 1.41
C TYR A 86 6.90 18.64 -0.11
N GLU A 87 7.56 17.67 -0.74
CA GLU A 87 7.81 17.63 -2.18
C GLU A 87 6.52 17.46 -3.00
N THR A 88 5.53 16.75 -2.45
CA THR A 88 4.23 16.51 -3.11
C THR A 88 3.17 17.55 -2.76
N SER A 89 3.33 18.29 -1.65
CA SER A 89 2.53 19.46 -1.35
C SER A 89 2.83 20.54 -2.38
N GLY A 90 1.94 20.69 -3.35
CA GLY A 90 2.12 21.60 -4.48
C GLY A 90 2.47 23.02 -4.05
N LYS A 91 3.15 23.72 -4.96
CA LYS A 91 3.47 25.15 -4.95
C LYS A 91 2.22 26.06 -4.87
N GLU A 92 1.38 25.91 -3.84
CA GLU A 92 0.18 26.73 -3.61
C GLU A 92 0.49 28.01 -2.79
N ARG A 93 1.78 28.34 -2.58
CA ARG A 93 2.22 29.52 -1.82
C ARG A 93 2.93 30.60 -2.65
N GLU A 94 2.81 30.59 -3.98
CA GLU A 94 3.41 31.62 -4.86
C GLU A 94 2.37 32.26 -5.81
N ASN A 95 1.23 32.73 -5.28
CA ASN A 95 0.28 33.58 -6.02
C ASN A 95 -0.25 34.75 -5.16
N PHE A 96 0.60 35.35 -4.34
CA PHE A 96 0.30 36.60 -3.65
C PHE A 96 1.56 37.46 -3.50
N ILE A 97 2.02 38.06 -4.61
CA ILE A 97 2.59 39.41 -4.64
C ILE A 97 2.17 40.06 -5.97
#